data_AF-A0A2E1GVZ5-F1
#
_entry.id   AF-A0A2E1GVZ5-F1
#
_cell.length_a   1.000
_cell.length_b   1.000
_cell.length_c   1.000
_cell.angle_alpha   90.00
_cell.angle_beta   90.00
_cell.angle_gamma   90.00
#
_symmetry.space_group_name_H-M   'P 1'
#
loop_
_entity.id
_entity.type
_entity.pdbx_description
1 polymer ?
#
loop_
_entity_poly.entity_id
_entity_poly.type
_entity_poly.pdbx_seq_one_letter_code
_entity_poly.pdbx_strand_id
1 'polypeptide(L)' 'MKIIKKIDDLKVIDKKRPVALIPTMGNLHEGHLSLVKQSINLQLSPLVTIFINPLQFGPNEDFETYPRTIKQDKE' A
#
# COMPACT_ATOMS: atom_id res chain seq x y z
N MET A 1 0.29 -5.57 -12.23
CA MET A 1 -0.28 -4.86 -11.06
C MET A 1 -1.39 -3.93 -11.53
N LYS A 2 -2.50 -3.80 -10.79
CA LYS A 2 -3.56 -2.82 -11.09
C LYS A 2 -3.52 -1.70 -10.05
N ILE A 3 -3.48 -0.45 -10.51
CA ILE A 3 -3.47 0.74 -9.62
C ILE A 3 -4.91 1.26 -9.50
N ILE A 4 -5.35 1.45 -8.26
CA ILE A 4 -6.69 1.93 -7.93
C ILE A 4 -6.55 3.21 -7.11
N LYS A 5 -7.24 4.27 -7.51
CA LYS A 5 -7.15 5.59 -6.86
C LYS A 5 -8.43 6.03 -6.14
N LYS A 6 -9.55 5.36 -6.40
CA LYS A 6 -10.85 5.66 -5.81
C LYS A 6 -11.41 4.40 -5.16
N ILE A 7 -12.12 4.59 -4.05
CA ILE A 7 -12.73 3.48 -3.30
C ILE A 7 -13.75 2.72 -4.15
N ASP A 8 -14.54 3.42 -4.97
CA ASP A 8 -15.55 2.82 -5.86
C ASP A 8 -14.97 1.85 -6.91
N ASP A 9 -13.68 1.99 -7.19
CA ASP A 9 -12.96 1.15 -8.13
C ASP A 9 -12.40 -0.14 -7.48
N LEU A 10 -12.51 -0.31 -6.15
CA LEU A 10 -12.09 -1.53 -5.44
C LEU A 10 -12.93 -2.76 -5.79
N LYS A 11 -14.07 -2.58 -6.46
CA LYS A 11 -14.91 -3.67 -7.00
C LYS A 11 -14.18 -4.64 -7.92
N VAL A 12 -13.00 -4.26 -8.41
CA VAL A 12 -12.14 -5.05 -9.31
C VAL A 12 -11.33 -6.12 -8.56
N ILE A 13 -11.34 -6.12 -7.23
CA ILE A 13 -10.66 -7.13 -6.42
C ILE A 13 -11.37 -8.47 -6.58
N ASP A 14 -10.59 -9.51 -6.90
CA ASP A 14 -11.10 -10.87 -6.97
C ASP A 14 -11.50 -11.37 -5.58
N LYS A 15 -12.78 -11.74 -5.44
CA LYS A 15 -13.35 -12.25 -4.20
C LYS A 15 -13.17 -13.77 -4.02
N LYS A 16 -12.62 -14.48 -5.02
CA LYS A 16 -12.40 -15.93 -4.96
C LYS A 16 -11.18 -16.32 -4.13
N ARG A 17 -10.22 -15.39 -3.96
CA ARG A 17 -8.99 -15.61 -3.19
C ARG A 17 -8.93 -14.62 -2.04
N PRO A 18 -8.64 -15.06 -0.80
CA PRO A 18 -8.54 -14.15 0.34
C PRO A 18 -7.46 -13.08 0.11
N VAL A 19 -7.73 -11.87 0.58
CA VAL A 19 -6.85 -10.71 0.40
C VAL A 19 -5.90 -10.59 1.59
N ALA A 20 -4.62 -10.35 1.31
CA ALA A 20 -3.66 -9.85 2.29
C ALA A 20 -3.54 -8.34 2.12
N LEU A 21 -4.03 -7.59 3.11
CA LEU A 21 -3.89 -6.14 3.14
C LEU A 21 -2.51 -5.77 3.70
N ILE A 22 -1.73 -5.01 2.94
CA ILE A 22 -0.44 -4.44 3.37
C ILE A 22 -0.59 -2.91 3.39
N PRO A 23 -0.95 -2.32 4.53
CA PRO A 23 -1.09 -0.87 4.63
C PRO A 23 0.28 -0.20 4.71
N THR A 24 0.52 0.79 3.84
CA THR A 24 1.76 1.58 3.82
C THR A 24 1.45 3.06 3.59
N MET A 25 2.46 3.90 3.83
CA MET A 25 2.44 5.31 3.45
C MET A 25 3.17 5.61 2.13
N GLY A 26 3.61 4.58 1.40
CA GLY A 26 4.54 4.73 0.27
C GLY A 26 5.99 4.72 0.72
N ASN A 27 6.89 5.24 -0.13
CA ASN A 27 8.34 5.15 0.08
C ASN A 27 8.79 3.72 0.37
N LEU A 28 8.39 2.82 -0.53
CA LEU A 28 8.55 1.39 -0.36
C LEU A 28 10.02 0.99 -0.38
N HIS A 29 10.33 -0.08 0.36
CA HIS A 29 11.67 -0.64 0.51
C HIS A 29 11.57 -2.15 0.78
N GLU A 30 12.70 -2.86 0.87
CA GLU A 30 12.72 -4.32 1.00
C GLU A 30 11.85 -4.88 2.15
N GLY A 31 11.79 -4.17 3.28
CA GLY A 31 10.85 -4.49 4.35
C GLY A 31 9.39 -4.62 3.88
N HIS A 32 8.88 -3.65 3.13
CA HIS A 32 7.53 -3.70 2.55
C HIS A 32 7.39 -4.83 1.53
N LEU A 33 8.40 -5.03 0.67
CA LEU A 33 8.39 -6.07 -0.35
C LEU A 33 8.38 -7.47 0.26
N SER A 34 9.00 -7.66 1.43
CA SER A 34 8.97 -8.92 2.16
C SER A 34 7.55 -9.33 2.58
N LEU A 35 6.70 -8.37 2.96
CA LEU A 35 5.30 -8.62 3.31
C LEU A 35 4.49 -9.04 2.07
N VAL A 36 4.74 -8.41 0.93
CA VAL A 36 4.15 -8.81 -0.35
C VAL A 36 4.57 -10.24 -0.70
N LYS A 37 5.87 -10.55 -0.63
CA LYS A 37 6.40 -11.91 -0.87
C LYS A 37 5.76 -12.94 0.06
N GLN A 38 5.64 -12.63 1.35
CA GLN A 38 4.98 -13.49 2.33
C GLN A 38 3.52 -13.76 1.99
N SER A 39 2.76 -12.74 1.58
CA SER A 39 1.35 -12.92 1.19
C SER A 39 1.17 -13.86 -0.01
N ILE A 40 2.10 -13.79 -0.98
CA ILE A 40 2.11 -14.70 -2.13
C ILE A 40 2.40 -16.13 -1.68
N ASN A 41 3.38 -16.34 -0.80
CA ASN A 41 3.73 -17.65 -0.24
C ASN A 41 2.56 -18.29 0.53
N LEU A 42 1.74 -17.47 1.20
CA LEU A 42 0.52 -17.88 1.89
C LEU A 42 -0.68 -18.08 0.96
N GLN A 43 -0.49 -17.99 -0.36
CA GLN A 43 -1.55 -18.13 -1.35
C GLN A 43 -2.67 -17.08 -1.17
N LEU A 44 -2.34 -15.86 -0.74
CA LEU A 44 -3.24 -14.72 -0.62
C LEU A 44 -3.08 -13.75 -1.81
N SER A 45 -4.10 -12.97 -2.09
CA SER A 45 -4.04 -11.88 -3.08
C SER A 45 -3.48 -10.62 -2.40
N PRO A 46 -2.27 -10.14 -2.75
CA PRO A 46 -1.70 -8.95 -2.13
C PRO A 46 -2.49 -7.70 -2.53
N LEU A 47 -2.86 -6.89 -1.54
CA LEU A 47 -3.42 -5.55 -1.72
C LEU A 47 -2.59 -4.56 -0.90
N VAL A 48 -1.77 -3.76 -1.57
CA VAL A 48 -0.96 -2.73 -0.93
C VAL A 48 -1.69 -1.40 -0.98
N THR A 49 -1.83 -0.71 0.16
CA THR A 49 -2.31 0.69 0.15
C THR A 49 -1.12 1.62 0.30
N ILE A 50 -1.15 2.73 -0.42
CA ILE A 50 -0.22 3.84 -0.27
C ILE A 50 -1.06 5.05 0.11
N PHE A 51 -1.04 5.40 1.39
CA PHE A 51 -1.78 6.54 1.92
C PHE A 51 -1.02 7.17 3.08
N ILE A 52 -0.46 8.36 2.85
CA ILE A 52 0.12 9.18 3.91
C ILE A 52 -1.06 9.77 4.68
N ASN A 53 -1.40 9.17 5.81
CA ASN A 53 -2.55 9.54 6.63
C ASN A 53 -2.22 10.81 7.46
N PRO A 54 -2.80 11.99 7.16
CA PRO A 54 -2.45 13.22 7.89
C PRO A 54 -2.79 13.17 9.38
N LEU A 55 -3.79 12.37 9.76
CA LEU A 55 -4.28 12.29 11.14
C LEU A 55 -3.29 11.64 12.11
N GLN A 56 -2.27 10.94 11.60
CA GLN A 56 -1.26 10.30 12.44
C GLN A 56 -0.02 11.18 12.66
N PHE A 57 0.01 12.37 12.06
CA PHE A 57 1.09 13.33 12.24
C PHE A 57 0.66 14.41 13.25
N GLY A 58 1.49 14.64 14.26
CA GLY A 58 1.32 15.69 15.25
C GLY A 58 1.71 17.08 14.77
N PRO A 59 1.46 18.14 15.57
CA PRO A 59 1.94 19.48 15.29
C PRO A 59 3.47 19.50 15.22
N ASN A 60 4.02 20.00 14.11
CA ASN A 60 5.46 20.05 13.78
C ASN A 60 6.13 18.70 13.46
N GLU A 61 5.36 17.64 13.24
CA GLU A 61 5.90 16.42 12.63
C GLU A 61 6.09 16.59 11.11
N ASP A 62 6.70 15.59 10.49
CA ASP A 62 7.26 15.65 9.15
C ASP A 62 6.23 15.40 8.03
N PHE A 63 4.93 15.63 8.26
CA PHE A 63 3.89 15.40 7.25
C PHE A 63 4.19 16.07 5.91
N GLU A 64 4.61 17.34 5.95
CA GLU A 64 4.93 18.11 4.74
C GLU A 64 6.16 17.55 4.01
N THR A 65 7.16 17.10 4.76
CA THR A 65 8.43 16.57 4.22
C THR A 65 8.44 15.06 4.01
N TYR A 66 7.36 14.35 4.39
CA TYR A 66 7.28 12.91 4.26
C TYR A 66 7.48 12.49 2.79
N PRO A 67 8.34 11.50 2.50
CA PRO A 67 8.70 11.13 1.14
C PRO A 67 7.48 10.66 0.33
N ARG A 68 7.29 11.27 -0.85
CA ARG A 68 6.19 10.98 -1.78
C ARG A 68 6.75 10.42 -3.09
N THR A 69 6.99 9.11 -3.12
CA THR A 69 7.70 8.41 -4.20
C THR A 69 6.79 7.52 -5.03
N ILE A 70 5.55 7.96 -5.29
CA ILE A 70 4.53 7.16 -6.01
C ILE A 70 4.97 6.66 -7.39
N LYS A 71 5.97 7.31 -8.01
CA LYS A 71 6.55 6.86 -9.28
C LYS A 71 7.42 5.62 -9.10
N GLN A 72 8.23 5.58 -8.06
CA GLN A 72 9.06 4.43 -7.69
C GLN A 72 8.23 3.33 -7.06
N ASP A 73 7.28 3.68 -6.19
CA ASP A 73 6.45 2.70 -5.47
C ASP A 73 5.56 1.85 -6.39
N LYS A 74 5.33 2.28 -7.65
CA LYS A 74 4.50 1.58 -8.63
C LYS A 74 5.29 0.75 -9.65
N GLU A 75 6.61 0.79 -9.61
CA GLU A 75 7.50 0.00 -10.48
C GLU A 75 7.66 -1.43 -9.94
#